data_AF-A0A7Z9YYM0-F1
#
_entry.id   AF-A0A7Z9YYM0-F1
#
_cell.length_a   1.000
_cell.length_b   1.000
_cell.length_c   1.000
_cell.angle_alpha   90.00
_cell.angle_beta   90.00
_cell.angle_gamma   90.00
#
_symmetry.space_group_name_H-M   'P 1'
#
loop_
_entity.id
_entity.type
_entity.pdbx_description
1 polymer ?
#
loop_
_entity_poly.entity_id
_entity_poly.type
_entity_poly.pdbx_seq_one_letter_code
_entity_poly.pdbx_strand_id
1 'polypeptide(L)'
;MARELSYKGFPQLADSTFILGYTNAQDTIASNRTSLSAMRVNWQLTKYGFEVGRYNIARESGESVIEQHAQLYDLLTDTKEKERADHYLSRTILWLSKLYEADHEKNKAKEVLQRFLTDFPHDTDTDYVTYQLGRLYEQDSQFPKAIELYKKIEKDQWRNKANQAIQRIGAI
;
A
#
# COMPACT_ATOMS: atom_id res chain seq x y z
N MET A 1 8.02 15.90 -8.40
CA MET A 1 8.36 17.18 -7.75
C MET A 1 8.41 17.12 -6.21
N ALA A 2 7.31 17.07 -5.45
CA ALA A 2 7.36 17.07 -3.96
C ALA A 2 8.29 15.97 -3.38
N ARG A 3 8.12 14.73 -3.85
CA ARG A 3 9.00 13.59 -3.52
C ARG A 3 10.48 13.86 -3.80
N GLU A 4 10.80 14.37 -4.98
CA GLU A 4 12.19 14.65 -5.38
C GLU A 4 12.81 15.74 -4.50
N LEU A 5 12.03 16.75 -4.14
CA LEU A 5 12.47 17.81 -3.23
C LEU A 5 12.79 17.25 -1.84
N SER A 6 11.97 16.32 -1.35
CA SER A 6 12.23 15.62 -0.07
C SER A 6 13.56 14.87 -0.13
N TYR A 7 13.79 14.07 -1.18
CA TYR A 7 15.06 13.35 -1.35
C TYR A 7 16.28 14.24 -1.54
N LYS A 8 16.11 15.44 -2.12
CA LYS A 8 17.18 16.41 -2.30
C LYS A 8 17.47 17.25 -1.05
N GLY A 9 16.81 16.95 0.08
CA GLY A 9 17.04 17.66 1.35
C GLY A 9 16.30 18.98 1.47
N PHE A 10 15.22 19.19 0.71
CA PHE A 10 14.36 20.37 0.78
C PHE A 10 12.97 20.04 1.38
N PRO A 11 12.88 19.62 2.65
CA PRO A 11 11.63 19.12 3.22
C PRO A 11 10.51 20.17 3.27
N GLN A 12 10.83 21.45 3.53
CA GLN A 12 9.85 22.53 3.56
C GLN A 12 9.25 22.82 2.18
N LEU A 13 10.07 22.75 1.13
CA LEU A 13 9.63 22.96 -0.24
C LEU A 13 8.84 21.75 -0.75
N ALA A 14 9.26 20.54 -0.38
CA ALA A 14 8.52 19.31 -0.63
C ALA A 14 7.12 19.37 -0.04
N ASP A 15 7.03 19.81 1.22
CA ASP A 15 5.76 19.96 1.93
C ASP A 15 4.85 21.01 1.28
N SER A 16 5.38 22.21 1.00
CA SER A 16 4.62 23.28 0.35
C SER A 16 4.07 22.83 -1.01
N THR A 17 4.88 22.10 -1.78
CA THR A 17 4.49 21.54 -3.09
C THR A 17 3.39 20.48 -2.93
N PHE A 18 3.48 19.64 -1.89
CA PHE A 18 2.46 18.64 -1.59
C PHE A 18 1.14 19.30 -1.19
N ILE A 19 1.17 20.28 -0.28
CA ILE A 19 -0.03 20.99 0.18
C ILE A 19 -0.74 21.67 -0.99
N LEU A 20 -0.02 22.38 -1.87
CA LEU A 20 -0.60 22.99 -3.05
C LEU A 20 -1.26 21.95 -3.98
N GLY A 21 -0.58 20.83 -4.22
CA GLY A 21 -1.13 19.73 -5.01
C GLY A 21 -2.37 19.10 -4.35
N TYR A 22 -2.35 18.94 -3.03
CA TYR A 22 -3.47 18.41 -2.24
C TYR A 22 -4.69 19.33 -2.31
N THR A 23 -4.53 20.64 -2.12
CA THR A 23 -5.63 21.61 -2.24
C THR A 23 -6.26 21.55 -3.62
N ASN A 24 -5.47 21.52 -4.69
CA ASN A 24 -6.02 21.39 -6.05
C ASN A 24 -6.70 20.03 -6.30
N ALA A 25 -6.23 18.98 -5.62
CA ALA A 25 -6.82 17.65 -5.70
C ALA A 25 -8.20 17.56 -5.02
N GLN A 26 -8.47 18.38 -4.00
CA GLN A 26 -9.75 18.36 -3.27
C GLN A 26 -10.94 18.64 -4.19
N ASP A 27 -10.82 19.56 -5.15
CA ASP A 27 -11.90 19.85 -6.11
C ASP A 27 -12.24 18.63 -6.98
N THR A 28 -11.22 17.86 -7.38
CA THR A 28 -11.40 16.63 -8.16
C THR A 28 -12.10 15.56 -7.34
N ILE A 29 -11.69 15.40 -6.08
CA ILE A 29 -12.27 14.43 -5.15
C ILE A 29 -13.72 14.81 -4.82
N ALA A 30 -14.00 16.08 -4.57
CA ALA A 30 -15.34 16.57 -4.24
C ALA A 30 -16.31 16.43 -5.42
N SER A 31 -15.86 16.76 -6.63
CA SER A 31 -16.72 16.76 -7.82
C SER A 31 -17.04 15.36 -8.35
N ASN A 32 -16.16 14.37 -8.13
CA ASN A 32 -16.29 13.02 -8.68
C ASN A 32 -15.89 11.94 -7.67
N ARG A 33 -16.48 11.97 -6.47
CA ARG A 33 -16.07 11.15 -5.32
C ARG A 33 -15.92 9.65 -5.62
N THR A 34 -16.81 9.09 -6.45
CA THR A 34 -16.79 7.66 -6.83
C THR A 34 -16.43 7.54 -8.30
N SER A 35 -15.16 7.81 -8.64
CA SER A 35 -14.64 7.74 -10.01
C SER A 35 -13.20 7.26 -10.06
N LEU A 36 -12.78 6.73 -11.22
CA LEU A 36 -11.37 6.34 -11.42
C LEU A 36 -10.40 7.51 -11.28
N SER A 37 -10.82 8.73 -11.61
CA SER A 37 -9.97 9.91 -11.48
C SER A 37 -9.75 10.26 -10.00
N ALA A 38 -10.80 10.19 -9.17
CA ALA A 38 -10.69 10.35 -7.73
C ALA A 38 -9.86 9.24 -7.08
N MET A 39 -10.02 7.98 -7.51
CA MET A 39 -9.19 6.87 -7.03
C MET A 39 -7.72 7.10 -7.35
N ARG A 40 -7.40 7.50 -8.59
CA ARG A 40 -6.03 7.80 -9.00
C ARG A 40 -5.41 8.90 -8.14
N VAL A 41 -6.16 9.97 -7.88
CA VAL A 41 -5.68 11.09 -7.06
C VAL A 41 -5.44 10.64 -5.63
N ASN A 42 -6.38 9.92 -5.02
CA ASN A 42 -6.24 9.40 -3.65
C ASN A 42 -5.08 8.41 -3.52
N TRP A 43 -4.87 7.54 -4.50
CA TRP A 43 -3.69 6.67 -4.56
C TRP A 43 -2.37 7.49 -4.58
N GLN A 44 -2.31 8.55 -5.37
CA GLN A 44 -1.14 9.43 -5.41
C GLN A 44 -0.92 10.17 -4.09
N LEU A 45 -1.98 10.68 -3.47
CA LEU A 45 -1.92 11.34 -2.16
C LEU A 45 -1.48 10.38 -1.06
N THR A 46 -1.92 9.12 -1.10
CA THR A 46 -1.44 8.06 -0.21
C THR A 46 0.08 7.92 -0.29
N LYS A 47 0.59 7.72 -1.51
CA LYS A 47 2.02 7.55 -1.75
C LYS A 47 2.83 8.77 -1.33
N TYR A 48 2.48 9.94 -1.87
CA TYR A 48 3.30 11.14 -1.67
C TYR A 48 3.16 11.69 -0.26
N GLY A 49 1.95 11.62 0.33
CA GLY A 49 1.73 11.99 1.72
C GLY A 49 2.59 11.16 2.66
N PHE A 50 2.70 9.85 2.43
CA PHE A 50 3.60 8.98 3.20
C PHE A 50 5.07 9.42 3.06
N GLU A 51 5.53 9.70 1.82
CA GLU A 51 6.91 10.10 1.55
C GLU A 51 7.31 11.47 2.14
N VAL A 52 6.36 12.38 2.34
CA VAL A 52 6.60 13.69 2.97
C VAL A 52 6.19 13.74 4.46
N GLY A 53 5.85 12.59 5.06
CA GLY A 53 5.48 12.50 6.47
C GLY A 53 4.09 13.07 6.83
N ARG A 54 3.21 13.27 5.84
CA ARG A 54 1.81 13.66 6.02
C ARG A 54 0.93 12.41 6.17
N TYR A 55 1.15 11.67 7.26
CA TYR A 55 0.53 10.36 7.47
C TYR A 55 -1.00 10.43 7.62
N ASN A 56 -1.55 11.50 8.19
CA ASN A 56 -3.01 11.68 8.26
C ASN A 56 -3.64 11.75 6.86
N ILE A 57 -3.12 12.60 5.97
CA ILE A 57 -3.62 12.74 4.60
C ILE A 57 -3.40 11.44 3.83
N ALA A 58 -2.22 10.82 3.98
CA ALA A 58 -1.91 9.57 3.31
C ALA A 58 -2.89 8.45 3.70
N ARG A 59 -3.20 8.35 5.00
CA ARG A 59 -4.15 7.38 5.54
C ARG A 59 -5.55 7.63 5.00
N GLU A 60 -6.08 8.83 5.16
CA GLU A 60 -7.43 9.20 4.71
C GLU A 60 -7.60 8.96 3.21
N SER A 61 -6.63 9.38 2.40
CA SER A 61 -6.65 9.12 0.96
C SER A 61 -6.62 7.62 0.65
N GLY A 62 -5.78 6.84 1.34
CA GLY A 62 -5.67 5.41 1.08
C GLY A 62 -6.93 4.65 1.45
N GLU A 63 -7.51 4.94 2.61
CA GLU A 63 -8.80 4.38 3.04
C GLU A 63 -9.91 4.77 2.07
N SER A 64 -9.86 5.99 1.50
CA SER A 64 -10.81 6.42 0.47
C SER A 64 -10.68 5.63 -0.84
N VAL A 65 -9.48 5.21 -1.27
CA VAL A 65 -9.34 4.32 -2.45
C VAL A 65 -10.04 2.98 -2.20
N ILE A 66 -9.91 2.42 -0.99
CA ILE A 66 -10.58 1.17 -0.63
C ILE A 66 -12.10 1.31 -0.72
N GLU A 67 -12.64 2.38 -0.13
CA GLU A 67 -14.08 2.68 -0.16
C GLU A 67 -14.57 2.87 -1.60
N GLN A 68 -13.87 3.68 -2.39
CA GLN A 68 -14.22 3.97 -3.78
C GLN A 68 -14.15 2.75 -4.67
N HIS A 69 -13.13 1.90 -4.51
CA HIS A 69 -13.05 0.62 -5.24
C HIS A 69 -14.27 -0.23 -4.94
N ALA A 70 -14.62 -0.42 -3.67
CA ALA A 70 -15.77 -1.22 -3.27
C ALA A 70 -17.11 -0.70 -3.84
N GLN A 71 -17.26 0.62 -3.98
CA GLN A 71 -18.46 1.23 -4.55
C GLN A 71 -18.50 1.20 -6.09
N LEU A 72 -17.35 1.35 -6.74
CA LEU A 72 -17.25 1.55 -8.18
C LEU A 72 -17.05 0.25 -8.96
N TYR A 73 -16.32 -0.71 -8.41
CA TYR A 73 -15.74 -1.81 -9.18
C TYR A 73 -16.77 -2.66 -9.95
N ASP A 74 -17.89 -2.97 -9.30
CA ASP A 74 -18.96 -3.76 -9.91
C ASP A 74 -19.77 -2.98 -10.96
N LEU A 75 -19.70 -1.65 -10.91
CA LEU A 75 -20.34 -0.75 -11.88
C LEU A 75 -19.51 -0.58 -13.15
N LEU A 76 -18.19 -0.85 -13.08
CA LEU A 76 -17.31 -0.79 -14.25
C LEU A 76 -17.65 -1.93 -15.21
N THR A 77 -17.84 -1.61 -16.49
CA THR A 77 -18.10 -2.61 -17.54
C THR A 77 -16.89 -2.81 -18.45
N ASP A 78 -16.04 -1.79 -18.59
CA ASP A 78 -14.81 -1.85 -19.36
C ASP A 78 -13.70 -2.56 -18.57
N THR A 79 -13.10 -3.59 -19.17
CA THR A 79 -12.03 -4.38 -18.56
C THR A 79 -10.81 -3.53 -18.19
N LYS A 80 -10.42 -2.57 -19.03
CA LYS A 80 -9.28 -1.69 -18.76
C LYS A 80 -9.56 -0.74 -17.60
N GLU A 81 -10.82 -0.38 -17.39
CA GLU A 81 -11.22 0.42 -16.24
C GLU A 81 -11.13 -0.38 -14.94
N LYS A 82 -11.57 -1.65 -14.95
CA LYS A 82 -11.38 -2.57 -13.82
C LYS A 82 -9.91 -2.78 -13.50
N GLU A 83 -9.09 -3.06 -14.51
CA GLU A 83 -7.64 -3.22 -14.36
C GLU A 83 -6.99 -1.96 -13.74
N ARG A 84 -7.44 -0.75 -14.11
CA ARG A 84 -6.97 0.49 -13.48
C ARG A 84 -7.44 0.62 -12.03
N ALA A 85 -8.69 0.30 -11.74
CA ALA A 85 -9.23 0.33 -10.38
C ALA A 85 -8.44 -0.62 -9.46
N ASP A 86 -8.20 -1.84 -9.92
CA ASP A 86 -7.40 -2.85 -9.22
C ASP A 86 -5.96 -2.40 -9.06
N HIS A 87 -5.36 -1.81 -10.10
CA HIS A 87 -4.04 -1.22 -9.99
C HIS A 87 -3.97 -0.14 -8.90
N TYR A 88 -4.94 0.77 -8.84
CA TYR A 88 -4.95 1.80 -7.79
C TYR A 88 -5.13 1.19 -6.41
N LEU A 89 -6.03 0.20 -6.25
CA LEU A 89 -6.25 -0.48 -4.98
C LEU A 89 -5.02 -1.27 -4.53
N SER A 90 -4.46 -2.12 -5.40
CA SER A 90 -3.32 -2.99 -5.06
C SER A 90 -2.11 -2.15 -4.62
N ARG A 91 -1.81 -1.06 -5.34
CA ARG A 91 -0.72 -0.13 -4.98
C ARG A 91 -1.00 0.62 -3.68
N THR A 92 -2.25 1.00 -3.45
CA THR A 92 -2.64 1.72 -2.23
C THR A 92 -2.49 0.85 -0.99
N ILE A 93 -2.86 -0.43 -1.07
CA ILE A 93 -2.68 -1.38 0.03
C ILE A 93 -1.21 -1.49 0.46
N LEU A 94 -0.27 -1.48 -0.49
CA LEU A 94 1.17 -1.50 -0.15
C LEU A 94 1.62 -0.26 0.63
N TRP A 95 1.02 0.90 0.39
CA TRP A 95 1.33 2.12 1.14
C TRP A 95 0.61 2.15 2.49
N LEU A 96 -0.66 1.73 2.55
CA LEU A 96 -1.40 1.62 3.81
C LEU A 96 -0.77 0.62 4.77
N SER A 97 -0.31 -0.54 4.29
CA SER A 97 0.39 -1.51 5.15
C SER A 97 1.63 -0.90 5.82
N LYS A 98 2.45 -0.14 5.08
CA LYS A 98 3.60 0.59 5.64
C LYS A 98 3.18 1.67 6.62
N LEU A 99 2.09 2.38 6.31
CA LEU A 99 1.55 3.43 7.17
C LEU A 99 1.05 2.85 8.49
N TYR A 100 0.27 1.77 8.44
CA TYR A 100 -0.20 1.07 9.63
C TYR A 100 0.96 0.45 10.44
N GLU A 101 2.00 -0.08 9.79
CA GLU A 101 3.20 -0.54 10.51
C GLU A 101 3.90 0.64 11.23
N ALA A 102 4.01 1.79 10.56
CA ALA A 102 4.60 3.01 11.14
C ALA A 102 3.78 3.59 12.29
N ASP A 103 2.46 3.45 12.25
CA ASP A 103 1.52 3.89 13.30
C ASP A 103 1.29 2.83 14.41
N HIS A 104 2.12 1.77 14.43
CA HIS A 104 2.01 0.64 15.35
C HIS A 104 0.69 -0.17 15.26
N GLU A 105 -0.11 0.06 14.23
CA GLU A 105 -1.36 -0.65 13.94
C GLU A 105 -1.11 -1.96 13.15
N LYS A 106 -0.25 -2.83 13.68
CA LYS A 106 0.18 -4.07 13.02
C LYS A 106 -0.98 -4.96 12.54
N ASN A 107 -2.09 -5.01 13.27
CA ASN A 107 -3.26 -5.80 12.88
C ASN A 107 -3.91 -5.28 11.59
N LYS A 108 -4.05 -3.95 11.45
CA LYS A 108 -4.55 -3.35 10.20
C LYS A 108 -3.57 -3.56 9.05
N ALA A 109 -2.27 -3.48 9.32
CA ALA A 109 -1.25 -3.80 8.32
C ALA A 109 -1.39 -5.24 7.79
N LYS A 110 -1.60 -6.22 8.69
CA LYS A 110 -1.87 -7.61 8.32
C LYS A 110 -3.16 -7.76 7.52
N GLU A 111 -4.25 -7.12 7.97
CA GLU A 111 -5.55 -7.19 7.32
C GLU A 111 -5.49 -6.73 5.86
N VAL A 112 -4.89 -5.56 5.59
CA VAL A 112 -4.79 -5.07 4.21
C VAL A 112 -3.87 -5.95 3.35
N LEU A 113 -2.77 -6.48 3.90
CA LEU A 113 -1.89 -7.39 3.15
C LEU A 113 -2.56 -8.75 2.87
N GLN A 114 -3.35 -9.27 3.81
CA GLN A 114 -4.16 -10.48 3.60
C GLN A 114 -5.18 -10.26 2.49
N ARG A 115 -5.87 -9.11 2.51
CA ARG A 115 -6.77 -8.73 1.43
C ARG A 115 -6.06 -8.67 0.08
N PHE A 116 -4.86 -8.10 0.01
CA PHE A 116 -4.08 -8.11 -1.24
C PHE A 116 -3.85 -9.51 -1.78
N LEU A 117 -3.46 -10.47 -0.92
CA LEU A 117 -3.18 -11.85 -1.36
C LEU A 117 -4.45 -12.59 -1.81
N THR A 118 -5.62 -12.18 -1.30
CA THR A 118 -6.92 -12.72 -1.72
C THR A 118 -7.40 -12.10 -3.03
N ASP A 119 -7.36 -10.77 -3.13
CA ASP A 119 -7.94 -10.02 -4.24
C ASP A 119 -7.00 -10.01 -5.47
N PHE A 120 -5.67 -10.07 -5.25
CA PHE A 120 -4.65 -9.93 -6.28
C PHE A 120 -3.58 -11.05 -6.23
N PRO A 121 -3.97 -12.34 -6.25
CA PRO A 121 -3.03 -13.45 -6.05
C PRO A 121 -1.93 -13.51 -7.13
N HIS A 122 -2.17 -12.98 -8.32
CA HIS A 122 -1.23 -12.98 -9.45
C HIS A 122 -0.55 -11.62 -9.71
N ASP A 123 -0.68 -10.65 -8.80
CA ASP A 123 0.04 -9.37 -8.96
C ASP A 123 1.57 -9.59 -8.90
N THR A 124 2.29 -8.76 -9.64
CA THR A 124 3.75 -8.71 -9.63
C THR A 124 4.37 -8.59 -8.23
N ASP A 125 3.65 -8.00 -7.27
CA ASP A 125 4.08 -7.80 -5.88
C ASP A 125 3.58 -8.87 -4.89
N THR A 126 2.92 -9.94 -5.34
CA THR A 126 2.44 -11.02 -4.45
C THR A 126 3.56 -11.56 -3.55
N ASP A 127 4.75 -11.82 -4.09
CA ASP A 127 5.89 -12.29 -3.30
C ASP A 127 6.38 -11.26 -2.28
N TYR A 128 6.35 -9.97 -2.65
CA TYR A 128 6.69 -8.88 -1.73
C TYR A 128 5.68 -8.81 -0.58
N VAL A 129 4.38 -8.85 -0.90
CA VAL A 129 3.29 -8.81 0.08
C VAL A 129 3.35 -10.02 1.01
N THR A 130 3.56 -11.21 0.45
CA THR A 130 3.74 -12.46 1.20
C THR A 130 4.91 -12.35 2.17
N TYR A 131 6.03 -11.78 1.72
CA TYR A 131 7.19 -11.53 2.58
C TYR A 131 6.87 -10.53 3.70
N GLN A 132 6.20 -9.41 3.40
CA GLN A 132 5.83 -8.42 4.41
C GLN A 132 4.87 -8.99 5.45
N LEU A 133 3.85 -9.73 5.02
CA LEU A 133 2.91 -10.39 5.93
C LEU A 133 3.63 -11.41 6.81
N GLY A 134 4.55 -12.20 6.24
CA GLY A 134 5.41 -13.12 6.99
C GLY A 134 6.23 -12.39 8.05
N ARG A 135 6.85 -11.25 7.71
CA ARG A 135 7.59 -10.39 8.66
C ARG A 135 6.72 -9.91 9.81
N LEU A 136 5.48 -9.50 9.55
CA LEU A 136 4.56 -9.05 10.60
C LEU A 136 4.15 -10.21 11.52
N TYR A 137 4.09 -11.45 11.02
CA TYR A 137 3.89 -12.63 11.88
C TYR A 137 5.16 -13.00 12.67
N GLU A 138 6.34 -12.90 12.07
CA GLU A 138 7.64 -13.08 12.76
C GLU A 138 7.77 -12.09 13.93
N GLN A 139 7.48 -10.80 13.70
CA GLN A 139 7.53 -9.76 14.73
C GLN A 139 6.54 -9.99 15.89
N ASP A 140 5.47 -10.74 15.65
CA ASP A 140 4.48 -11.10 16.67
C ASP A 140 4.73 -12.50 17.25
N SER A 141 5.92 -13.06 17.01
CA SER A 141 6.34 -14.40 17.46
C SER A 141 5.43 -15.54 16.97
N GLN A 142 4.62 -15.30 15.92
CA GLN A 142 3.81 -16.32 15.26
C GLN A 142 4.64 -17.06 14.21
N PHE A 143 5.75 -17.65 14.64
CA PHE A 143 6.75 -18.27 13.78
C PHE A 143 6.21 -19.33 12.82
N PRO A 144 5.28 -20.23 13.21
CA PRO A 144 4.72 -21.21 12.27
C PRO A 144 4.06 -20.55 11.05
N LYS A 145 3.28 -19.48 11.27
CA LYS A 145 2.61 -18.74 10.18
C LYS A 145 3.61 -17.97 9.33
N ALA A 146 4.62 -17.36 9.96
CA ALA A 146 5.67 -16.65 9.23
C ALA A 146 6.42 -17.60 8.28
N ILE A 147 6.83 -18.79 8.76
CA ILE A 147 7.48 -19.82 7.95
C ILE A 147 6.59 -20.29 6.81
N GLU A 148 5.30 -20.53 7.07
CA GLU A 148 4.35 -20.94 6.03
C GLU A 148 4.29 -19.92 4.88
N LEU A 149 4.23 -18.63 5.20
CA LEU A 149 4.22 -17.56 4.20
C LEU A 149 5.56 -17.49 3.46
N TYR A 150 6.68 -17.55 4.17
CA TYR A 150 8.00 -17.50 3.54
C TYR A 150 8.25 -18.64 2.56
N LYS A 151 7.70 -19.83 2.81
CA LYS A 151 7.80 -20.99 1.91
C LYS A 151 7.00 -20.83 0.61
N LYS A 152 6.00 -19.93 0.56
CA LYS A 152 5.19 -19.67 -0.64
C LYS A 152 5.86 -18.72 -1.64
N ILE A 153 7.01 -18.14 -1.29
CA ILE A 153 7.66 -17.10 -2.09
C ILE A 153 8.56 -17.75 -3.15
N GLU A 154 8.33 -17.38 -4.41
CA GLU A 154 8.97 -18.05 -5.54
C GLU A 154 10.13 -17.24 -6.16
N LYS A 155 9.97 -15.91 -6.30
CA LYS A 155 10.96 -15.04 -6.97
C LYS A 155 12.26 -14.92 -6.20
N ASP A 156 13.38 -15.04 -6.92
CA ASP A 156 14.74 -15.12 -6.35
C ASP A 156 15.05 -14.05 -5.29
N GLN A 157 14.76 -12.76 -5.55
CA GLN A 157 15.11 -11.72 -4.58
C GLN A 157 14.35 -11.88 -3.24
N TRP A 158 13.06 -12.23 -3.31
CA TRP A 158 12.20 -12.36 -2.14
C TRP A 158 12.41 -13.70 -1.46
N ARG A 159 12.61 -14.77 -2.24
CA ARG A 159 12.94 -16.11 -1.77
C ARG A 159 14.24 -16.11 -0.97
N ASN A 160 15.27 -15.38 -1.40
CA ASN A 160 16.51 -15.25 -0.65
C ASN A 160 16.28 -14.60 0.73
N LYS A 161 15.50 -13.51 0.79
CA LYS A 161 15.14 -12.87 2.06
C LYS A 161 14.26 -13.76 2.95
N ALA A 162 13.36 -14.52 2.35
CA ALA A 162 12.47 -15.47 3.01
C ALA A 162 13.27 -16.61 3.66
N ASN A 163 14.21 -17.20 2.92
CA ASN A 163 15.11 -18.25 3.41
C ASN A 163 15.97 -17.76 4.58
N GLN A 164 16.50 -16.54 4.50
CA GLN A 164 17.23 -15.93 5.62
C GLN A 164 16.34 -15.78 6.85
N ALA A 165 15.09 -15.34 6.69
CA ALA A 165 14.14 -15.22 7.80
C ALA A 165 13.81 -16.59 8.42
N ILE A 166 13.57 -17.63 7.61
CA ILE A 166 13.35 -19.00 8.09
C ILE A 166 14.55 -19.51 8.90
N GLN A 167 15.78 -19.29 8.42
CA GLN A 167 16.99 -19.69 9.13
C GLN A 167 17.13 -18.99 10.48
N ARG A 168 16.84 -17.69 10.55
CA ARG A 168 16.85 -16.94 11.82
C ARG A 168 15.83 -17.50 12.81
N ILE A 169 14.61 -17.78 12.35
CA ILE A 169 13.54 -18.33 13.20
C ILE A 169 13.95 -19.71 13.74
N GLY A 170 14.54 -20.58 12.91
CA GLY A 170 14.97 -21.91 13.33
C GLY A 170 16.18 -21.95 14.27
N ALA A 171 16.84 -20.81 14.49
CA ALA A 171 17.96 -20.66 15.42
C ALA A 171 17.54 -20.15 16.81
N ILE A 172 16.25 -19.86 17.01
CA ILE A 172 15.62 -19.44 18.29
C ILE A 172 15.17 -20.68 19.06
#